data_AF-A0A843IEP9-F1
#
_entry.id   AF-A0A843IEP9-F1
#
_cell.length_a   1.000
_cell.length_b   1.000
_cell.length_c   1.000
_cell.angle_alpha   90.00
_cell.angle_beta   90.00
_cell.angle_gamma   90.00
#
_symmetry.space_group_name_H-M   'P 1'
#
loop_
_entity.id
_entity.type
_entity.pdbx_description
1 polymer ?
#
loop_
_entity_poly.entity_id
_entity_poly.type
_entity_poly.pdbx_seq_one_letter_code
_entity_poly.pdbx_strand_id
1 'polypeptide(L)' 'MQNHCCYANFSNKLVKRNFRLHNPDSPLLIGDVKDRDVVKEVNEPSYIDAQARLI' A
#
# COMPACT_ATOMS: atom_id res chain seq x y z
N MET A 1 -13.66 -2.69 -19.70
CA MET A 1 -12.26 -2.70 -19.23
C MET A 1 -12.26 -2.32 -17.76
N GLN A 2 -12.12 -3.32 -16.88
CA GLN A 2 -12.27 -3.14 -15.44
C GLN A 2 -10.95 -2.58 -14.89
N ASN A 3 -10.88 -1.26 -14.67
CA ASN A 3 -9.73 -0.64 -14.01
C ASN A 3 -9.65 -1.16 -12.58
N HIS A 4 -8.66 -2.00 -12.30
CA HIS A 4 -8.31 -2.49 -10.97
C HIS A 4 -7.71 -1.34 -10.15
N CYS A 5 -8.54 -0.37 -9.77
CA CYS A 5 -8.14 0.59 -8.74
C CYS A 5 -8.17 -0.17 -7.42
N CYS A 6 -6.97 -0.55 -6.96
CA CYS A 6 -6.71 -1.14 -5.65
C CYS A 6 -7.59 -0.45 -4.60
N TYR A 7 -8.22 -1.23 -3.73
CA TYR A 7 -9.22 -0.80 -2.73
C TYR A 7 -8.89 0.54 -2.02
N ALA A 8 -7.62 0.84 -1.80
CA ALA A 8 -7.13 2.09 -1.19
C ALA A 8 -7.26 3.36 -2.07
N ASN A 9 -7.39 3.23 -3.39
CA ASN A 9 -7.24 4.32 -4.36
C ASN A 9 -8.47 4.55 -5.24
N PHE A 10 -9.63 4.00 -4.88
CA PHE A 10 -10.87 4.11 -5.67
C PHE A 10 -11.36 5.56 -5.87
N SER A 11 -11.00 6.50 -4.98
CA SER A 11 -11.39 7.90 -5.07
C SER A 11 -10.18 8.82 -5.15
N ASN A 12 -10.04 9.51 -6.28
CA ASN A 12 -9.01 10.54 -6.48
C ASN A 12 -9.00 11.63 -5.38
N LYS A 13 -10.17 11.96 -4.83
CA LYS A 13 -10.26 12.93 -3.73
C LYS A 13 -9.61 12.37 -2.45
N LEU A 14 -9.88 11.11 -2.14
CA LEU A 14 -9.31 10.42 -0.97
C LEU A 14 -7.80 10.22 -1.14
N VAL A 15 -7.34 9.80 -2.32
CA VAL A 15 -5.91 9.66 -2.63
C VAL A 15 -5.16 10.98 -2.37
N LYS A 16 -5.64 12.09 -2.93
CA LYS A 16 -5.02 13.40 -2.74
C LYS A 16 -5.01 13.85 -1.28
N ARG A 17 -6.08 13.56 -0.54
CA ARG A 17 -6.15 13.87 0.90
C ARG A 17 -5.13 13.06 1.69
N ASN A 18 -5.09 11.75 1.46
CA ASN A 18 -4.25 10.83 2.20
C ASN A 18 -2.76 11.07 1.92
N PHE A 19 -2.40 11.38 0.67
CA PHE A 19 -1.04 11.77 0.32
C PHE A 19 -0.55 12.98 1.11
N ARG A 20 -1.40 13.99 1.34
CA ARG A 20 -1.05 15.17 2.15
C ARG A 20 -0.89 14.88 3.64
N LEU A 21 -1.47 13.78 4.12
CA LEU A 21 -1.43 13.35 5.52
C LEU A 21 -0.38 12.26 5.75
N HIS A 22 0.38 11.89 4.70
CA HIS A 22 1.42 10.89 4.80
C HIS A 22 2.55 11.41 5.69
N ASN A 23 2.96 10.59 6.65
CA ASN A 23 4.14 10.81 7.47
C ASN A 23 5.31 10.01 6.87
N PRO A 24 6.34 10.66 6.30
CA PRO A 24 7.47 9.97 5.67
C PRO A 24 8.28 9.09 6.62
N ASP A 25 8.23 9.38 7.92
CA ASP A 25 8.94 8.60 8.95
C ASP A 25 8.13 7.37 9.40
N SER A 26 6.86 7.27 9.00
CA SER A 26 6.00 6.12 9.29
C SER A 26 6.20 5.01 8.27
N PRO A 27 6.26 3.73 8.69
CA PRO A 27 6.30 2.60 7.76
C PRO A 27 4.96 2.36 7.06
N LEU A 28 3.90 3.08 7.45
CA LEU A 28 2.56 2.92 6.90
C LEU A 28 2.32 3.92 5.76
N LEU A 29 1.53 3.50 4.76
CA LEU A 29 1.11 4.38 3.67
C LEU A 29 0.33 5.60 4.19
N ILE A 30 -0.49 5.43 5.23
CA ILE A 30 -1.29 6.49 5.84
C ILE A 30 -1.44 6.21 7.34
N GLY A 31 -1.22 7.22 8.18
CA GLY A 31 -1.29 7.10 9.64
C GLY A 31 0.01 6.57 10.25
N ASP A 32 -0.03 6.28 11.55
CA ASP A 32 1.12 5.82 12.33
C ASP A 32 0.72 4.65 13.22
N VAL A 33 1.69 3.77 13.48
CA VAL A 33 1.57 2.70 14.49
C VAL A 33 1.30 3.35 15.85
N LYS A 34 0.31 2.81 16.58
CA LYS A 34 -0.05 3.26 17.92
C LYS A 34 0.46 2.27 18.96
N ASP A 35 0.55 2.70 20.20
CA ASP A 35 1.10 1.91 21.32
C ASP A 35 0.40 0.57 21.56
N ARG A 36 -0.84 0.43 21.08
CA ARG A 36 -1.64 -0.81 21.21
C ARG A 36 -1.59 -1.71 19.98
N ASP A 37 -0.95 -1.26 18.91
CA ASP A 37 -0.81 -2.06 17.70
C ASP A 37 0.25 -3.14 17.90
N VAL A 38 0.03 -4.31 17.31
CA VAL A 38 0.98 -5.42 17.35
C VAL A 38 1.51 -5.66 15.95
N VAL A 39 2.77 -5.30 15.72
CA VAL A 39 3.48 -5.60 14.47
C VAL A 39 4.00 -7.03 14.54
N LYS A 40 3.64 -7.84 13.53
CA LYS A 40 4.10 -9.23 13.42
C LYS A 40 4.92 -9.36 12.15
N GLU A 41 6.13 -9.88 12.28
CA GLU A 41 6.93 -10.27 11.13
C GLU A 41 6.27 -11.45 10.42
N VAL A 42 6.28 -11.40 9.09
CA VAL A 42 5.78 -12.47 8.23
C VAL A 42 6.87 -12.86 7.25
N ASN A 43 7.00 -14.15 6.98
CA ASN A 43 7.90 -14.64 5.95
C ASN A 43 7.21 -14.50 4.57
N GLU A 44 7.27 -13.30 4.00
CA GLU A 44 6.70 -13.00 2.68
C GLU A 44 7.80 -13.12 1.60
N PRO A 45 7.82 -14.22 0.82
CA PRO A 45 8.79 -14.37 -0.25
C PRO A 45 8.49 -13.40 -1.41
N SER A 46 9.48 -13.12 -2.25
CA SER A 46 9.24 -12.40 -3.50
C SER A 46 8.34 -13.23 -4.44
N TYR A 47 7.24 -12.64 -4.87
CA TYR A 47 6.31 -13.22 -5.86
C TYR A 47 6.52 -12.65 -7.27
N ILE A 48 7.62 -11.91 -7.50
CA ILE A 48 7.97 -11.43 -8.84
C ILE A 48 8.39 -12.64 -9.68
N ASP A 49 7.46 -13.13 -10.48
CA ASP A 49 7.75 -14.12 -11.51
C ASP A 49 8.21 -13.41 -12.79
N ALA A 50 9.47 -13.62 -13.17
CA ALA A 50 10.06 -13.06 -14.38
C ALA A 50 9.46 -13.65 -15.67
N GLN A 51 8.52 -14.60 -15.57
CA GLN A 51 7.87 -15.24 -16.71
C GLN A 51 6.83 -14.36 -17.43
N ALA A 52 6.56 -13.13 -16.98
CA ALA A 52 5.77 -12.13 -17.73
C ALA A 52 6.57 -11.45 -18.86
N ARG A 53 7.39 -12.21 -19.60
CA ARG A 53 7.92 -11.73 -20.89
C ARG A 53 6.80 -11.85 -21.91
N LEU A 54 6.13 -10.72 -22.19
CA LEU A 54 5.39 -10.55 -23.43
C LEU A 54 6.42 -10.59 -24.57
N ILE A 55 6.55 -11.75 -25.21
CA ILE A 55 7.12 -11.88 -26.55
C ILE A 55 6.20 -11.22 -27.57
#